data_AF-A0A553EZ03-F1
#
_entry.id   AF-A0A553EZ03-F1
#
_cell.length_a   1.000
_cell.length_b   1.000
_cell.length_c   1.000
_cell.angle_alpha   90.00
_cell.angle_beta   90.00
_cell.angle_gamma   90.00
#
_symmetry.space_group_name_H-M   'P 1'
#
loop_
_entity.id
_entity.type
_entity.pdbx_description
1 polymer ?
#
loop_
_entity_poly.entity_id
_entity_poly.type
_entity_poly.pdbx_seq_one_letter_code
_entity_poly.pdbx_strand_id
1 'polypeptide(L)'
;MVLIAAIQWILGPHQSYNYNYQHFKYYMYVGRLEYMQVIVPGTIAFGAGVLFFYPKLDFQRVNKGLMDLVAANPNLPIVLIVIGILSSFLINLLPPAFSFVIFLMSNFRFVGAALWLFKATRVNTLISRIAIIGLILLSSVQAGMFHELLLWSALLLSFVVLRFQLGIYWRLVLVLFGFSLAFLIQSVKAEYRDIIYSGLESRTSTTEVFADLVEDRLKNLNTLLSNEAFLAEMNVRLNQGWIISAIMKNVPNNQPYAEGETIVEAVKASFLPRFLAPGKKIAGGRENFEIFTGLKLNKNASMGISIIGEAYANFGREGSWVFMFFWGAFMAWGLGRLVKSGEKQVIIFVFIPLIFLQVIKAETELYVVLNHFVKSTILVVVFLWGGRKILNWKV
;
A
#
# COMPACT_ATOMS: atom_id res chain seq x y z
N MET A 1 4.97 7.84 -0.25
CA MET A 1 5.10 7.58 1.20
C MET A 1 4.96 8.86 2.00
N VAL A 2 5.91 9.80 1.94
CA VAL A 2 5.86 11.05 2.74
C VAL A 2 4.54 11.80 2.58
N LEU A 3 4.03 11.94 1.34
CA LEU A 3 2.73 12.56 1.09
C LEU A 3 1.56 11.82 1.78
N ILE A 4 1.50 10.50 1.64
CA ILE A 4 0.45 9.67 2.27
C ILE A 4 0.54 9.79 3.80
N ALA A 5 1.75 9.72 4.34
CA ALA A 5 2.01 9.91 5.76
C ALA A 5 1.57 11.29 6.25
N ALA A 6 1.88 12.37 5.54
CA ALA A 6 1.41 13.72 5.90
C ALA A 6 -0.13 13.83 5.86
N ILE A 7 -0.77 13.22 4.86
CA ILE A 7 -2.23 13.19 4.76
C ILE A 7 -2.83 12.41 5.96
N GLN A 8 -2.32 11.22 6.26
CA GLN A 8 -2.89 10.33 7.29
C GLN A 8 -2.53 10.74 8.73
N TRP A 9 -1.33 11.28 8.95
CA TRP A 9 -0.80 11.60 10.29
C TRP A 9 -0.95 13.07 10.67
N ILE A 10 -1.11 13.99 9.71
CA ILE A 10 -1.23 15.44 9.99
C ILE A 10 -2.58 15.95 9.55
N LEU A 11 -2.94 15.83 8.26
CA LEU A 11 -4.18 16.44 7.74
C LEU A 11 -5.42 15.78 8.34
N GLY A 12 -5.49 14.44 8.37
CA GLY A 12 -6.60 13.70 8.98
C GLY A 12 -6.84 14.11 10.45
N PRO A 13 -5.81 14.04 11.31
CA PRO A 13 -5.89 14.52 12.70
C PRO A 13 -6.26 15.99 12.82
N HIS A 14 -5.68 16.87 12.01
CA HIS A 14 -6.01 18.29 12.03
C HIS A 14 -7.50 18.54 11.79
N GLN A 15 -8.10 17.84 10.82
CA GLN A 15 -9.54 17.89 10.59
C GLN A 15 -10.33 17.31 11.77
N SER A 16 -9.90 16.17 12.32
CA SER A 16 -10.57 15.57 13.49
C SER A 16 -10.56 16.46 14.74
N TYR A 17 -9.54 17.29 14.94
CA TYR A 17 -9.54 18.27 16.04
C TYR A 17 -10.48 19.46 15.81
N ASN A 18 -10.89 19.72 14.57
CA ASN A 18 -11.75 20.85 14.21
C ASN A 18 -13.21 20.44 14.00
N TYR A 19 -13.52 19.15 13.83
CA TYR A 19 -14.90 18.66 13.73
C TYR A 19 -15.59 18.66 15.10
N ASN A 20 -16.84 19.13 15.10
CA ASN A 20 -17.72 19.06 16.27
C ASN A 20 -18.25 17.63 16.52
N TYR A 21 -18.24 16.79 15.48
CA TYR A 21 -18.63 15.39 15.57
C TYR A 21 -17.44 14.51 15.98
N GLN A 22 -17.57 13.84 17.12
CA GLN A 22 -16.60 12.84 17.57
C GLN A 22 -17.20 11.44 17.47
N HIS A 23 -16.50 10.56 16.77
CA HIS A 23 -16.86 9.15 16.75
C HIS A 23 -16.59 8.52 18.13
N PHE A 24 -17.53 7.72 18.65
CA PHE A 24 -17.47 7.16 20.01
C PHE A 24 -16.18 6.37 20.33
N LYS A 25 -15.54 5.78 19.31
CA LYS A 25 -14.30 4.99 19.43
C LYS A 25 -13.09 5.55 18.67
N TYR A 26 -13.30 6.44 17.69
CA TYR A 26 -12.25 6.85 16.75
C TYR A 26 -12.03 8.36 16.85
N TYR A 27 -11.62 8.80 18.03
CA TYR A 27 -11.34 10.20 18.36
C TYR A 27 -9.87 10.37 18.75
N MET A 28 -9.40 11.61 18.78
CA MET A 28 -8.04 11.92 19.20
C MET A 28 -7.91 11.82 20.72
N TYR A 29 -7.06 10.92 21.22
CA TYR A 29 -6.98 10.58 22.65
C TYR A 29 -6.12 11.53 23.48
N VAL A 30 -5.32 12.38 22.83
CA VAL A 30 -4.44 13.37 23.45
C VAL A 30 -4.70 14.77 22.88
N GLY A 31 -4.16 15.81 23.52
CA GLY A 31 -4.35 17.18 23.05
C GLY A 31 -3.71 17.44 21.68
N ARG A 32 -4.28 18.37 20.90
CA ARG A 32 -3.74 18.74 19.57
C ARG A 32 -2.27 19.12 19.60
N LEU A 33 -1.87 19.94 20.57
CA LEU A 33 -0.48 20.39 20.69
C LEU A 33 0.45 19.21 21.01
N GLU A 34 0.06 18.38 21.98
CA GLU A 34 0.80 17.19 22.38
C GLU A 34 1.03 16.23 21.20
N TYR A 35 -0.04 15.93 20.45
CA TYR A 35 0.03 15.12 19.23
C TYR A 35 0.94 15.75 18.15
N MET A 36 0.69 17.00 17.78
CA MET A 36 1.38 17.64 16.65
C MET A 36 2.87 17.86 16.94
N GLN A 37 3.26 18.08 18.20
CA GLN A 37 4.66 18.22 18.61
C GLN A 37 5.47 16.96 18.36
N VAL A 38 4.86 15.76 18.41
CA VAL A 38 5.54 14.51 18.06
C VAL A 38 5.53 14.31 16.55
N ILE A 39 4.35 14.45 15.95
CA ILE A 39 4.09 13.91 14.61
C ILE A 39 4.60 14.80 13.49
N VAL A 40 4.49 16.13 13.62
CA VAL A 40 4.97 17.05 12.58
C VAL A 40 6.50 16.95 12.46
N PRO A 41 7.31 17.08 13.54
CA PRO A 41 8.75 16.91 13.44
C PRO A 41 9.16 15.51 13.00
N GLY A 42 8.48 14.45 13.47
CA GLY A 42 8.75 13.08 13.02
C GLY A 42 8.50 12.87 11.53
N THR A 43 7.44 13.48 10.99
CA THR A 43 7.14 13.44 9.54
C THR A 43 8.16 14.25 8.73
N ILE A 44 8.62 15.39 9.24
CA ILE A 44 9.69 16.19 8.63
C ILE A 44 11.01 15.40 8.64
N ALA A 45 11.36 14.78 9.76
CA ALA A 45 12.55 13.93 9.90
C ALA A 45 12.51 12.76 8.92
N PHE A 46 11.35 12.11 8.78
CA PHE A 46 11.12 11.09 7.75
C PHE A 46 11.37 11.61 6.34
N GLY A 47 10.79 12.77 5.99
CA GLY A 47 11.03 13.43 4.72
C GLY A 47 12.50 13.77 4.49
N ALA A 48 13.19 14.30 5.51
CA ALA A 48 14.61 14.63 5.45
C ALA A 48 15.47 13.40 5.19
N GLY A 49 15.21 12.28 5.88
CA GLY A 49 15.89 11.01 5.64
C GLY A 49 15.69 10.51 4.20
N VAL A 50 14.48 10.62 3.66
CA VAL A 50 14.19 10.26 2.26
C VAL A 50 14.94 11.15 1.27
N LEU A 51 14.92 12.47 1.49
CA LEU A 51 15.54 13.44 0.58
C LEU A 51 17.07 13.32 0.57
N PHE A 52 17.69 13.06 1.72
CA PHE A 52 19.14 12.97 1.84
C PHE A 52 19.73 11.84 0.99
N PHE A 53 19.01 10.72 0.85
CA PHE A 53 19.46 9.54 0.09
C PHE A 53 18.66 9.30 -1.20
N TYR A 54 17.93 10.31 -1.69
CA TYR A 54 17.03 10.17 -2.84
C TYR A 54 17.81 9.76 -4.11
N PRO A 55 17.45 8.64 -4.77
CA PRO A 55 18.14 8.22 -5.97
C PRO A 55 17.75 9.08 -7.17
N LYS A 56 18.76 9.52 -7.94
CA LYS A 56 18.53 10.15 -9.24
C LYS A 56 18.11 9.08 -10.24
N LEU A 57 17.06 9.36 -11.01
CA LEU A 57 16.54 8.47 -12.03
C LEU A 57 16.34 9.23 -13.35
N ASP A 58 16.90 8.70 -14.43
CA ASP A 58 16.61 9.18 -15.78
C ASP A 58 15.38 8.46 -16.33
N PHE A 59 14.21 9.10 -16.21
CA PHE A 59 12.94 8.54 -16.69
C PHE A 59 12.93 8.27 -18.19
N GLN A 60 13.68 9.02 -19.01
CA GLN A 60 13.74 8.78 -20.46
C GLN A 60 14.51 7.50 -20.75
N ARG A 61 15.65 7.30 -20.09
CA ARG A 61 16.43 6.06 -20.18
C ARG A 61 15.63 4.84 -19.71
N VAL A 62 14.88 4.97 -18.61
CA VAL A 62 14.00 3.88 -18.13
C VAL A 62 12.92 3.56 -19.15
N ASN A 63 12.19 4.56 -19.66
CA ASN A 63 11.13 4.35 -20.65
C ASN A 63 11.67 3.64 -21.90
N LYS A 64 12.81 4.12 -22.43
CA LYS A 64 13.47 3.50 -23.59
C LYS A 64 13.92 2.07 -23.31
N GLY A 65 14.59 1.84 -22.18
CA GLY A 65 15.04 0.49 -21.82
C GLY A 65 13.88 -0.51 -21.66
N LEU A 66 12.72 -0.07 -21.14
CA LEU A 66 11.54 -0.93 -21.04
C LEU A 66 10.95 -1.24 -22.42
N MET A 67 10.93 -0.28 -23.34
CA MET A 67 10.53 -0.51 -24.73
C MET A 67 11.46 -1.54 -25.40
N ASP A 68 12.78 -1.34 -25.28
CA ASP A 68 13.79 -2.21 -25.88
C ASP A 68 13.70 -3.64 -25.32
N LEU A 69 13.49 -3.76 -24.00
CA LEU A 69 13.31 -5.05 -23.32
C LEU A 69 12.11 -5.83 -23.88
N VAL A 70 10.97 -5.16 -24.06
CA VAL A 70 9.75 -5.80 -24.55
C VAL A 70 9.82 -6.08 -26.05
N ALA A 71 10.54 -5.26 -26.82
CA ALA A 71 10.84 -5.55 -28.21
C ALA A 71 11.71 -6.81 -28.35
N ALA A 72 12.72 -6.98 -27.50
CA ALA A 72 13.56 -8.17 -27.47
C ALA A 72 12.85 -9.42 -26.92
N ASN A 73 11.88 -9.25 -26.01
CA ASN A 73 11.15 -10.34 -25.35
C ASN A 73 9.62 -10.12 -25.42
N PRO A 74 8.98 -10.24 -26.60
CA PRO A 74 7.58 -9.82 -26.80
C PRO A 74 6.53 -10.63 -26.04
N ASN A 75 6.89 -11.82 -25.56
CA ASN A 75 6.02 -12.74 -24.80
C ASN A 75 6.17 -12.58 -23.29
N LEU A 76 7.25 -11.94 -22.80
CA LEU A 76 7.54 -11.79 -21.38
C LEU A 76 6.39 -11.14 -20.57
N PRO A 77 5.72 -10.07 -21.06
CA PRO A 77 4.57 -9.52 -20.34
C PRO A 77 3.43 -10.53 -20.14
N ILE A 78 3.15 -11.35 -21.16
CA ILE A 78 2.10 -12.38 -21.13
C ILE A 78 2.49 -13.50 -20.18
N VAL A 79 3.75 -13.94 -20.21
CA VAL A 79 4.25 -14.98 -19.28
C VAL A 79 4.08 -14.54 -17.83
N LEU A 80 4.43 -13.28 -17.50
CA LEU A 80 4.22 -12.74 -16.15
C LEU A 80 2.74 -12.68 -15.76
N ILE A 81 1.86 -12.32 -16.70
CA ILE A 81 0.40 -12.33 -16.49
C ILE A 81 -0.09 -13.73 -16.19
N VAL A 82 0.29 -14.71 -17.01
CA VAL A 82 -0.11 -16.11 -16.84
C VAL A 82 0.40 -16.68 -15.52
N ILE A 83 1.67 -16.43 -15.16
CA ILE A 83 2.22 -16.83 -13.85
C ILE A 83 1.39 -16.24 -12.72
N GLY A 84 1.02 -14.96 -12.79
CA GLY A 84 0.20 -14.30 -11.78
C GLY A 84 -1.20 -14.90 -11.66
N ILE A 85 -1.87 -15.14 -12.78
CA ILE A 85 -3.20 -15.75 -12.81
C ILE A 85 -3.14 -17.18 -12.25
N LEU A 86 -2.22 -18.02 -12.74
CA LEU A 86 -2.08 -19.40 -12.26
C LEU A 86 -1.76 -19.44 -10.75
N SER A 87 -0.88 -18.57 -10.27
CA SER A 87 -0.55 -18.48 -8.85
C SER A 87 -1.76 -18.10 -7.98
N SER A 88 -2.71 -17.31 -8.50
CA SER A 88 -3.92 -16.97 -7.76
C SER A 88 -4.84 -18.17 -7.50
N PHE A 89 -4.82 -19.18 -8.38
CA PHE A 89 -5.54 -20.44 -8.17
C PHE A 89 -4.79 -21.41 -7.25
N LEU A 90 -3.45 -21.37 -7.27
CA LEU A 90 -2.61 -22.26 -6.45
C LEU A 90 -2.62 -21.91 -4.95
N ILE A 91 -3.06 -20.72 -4.56
CA ILE A 91 -2.97 -20.25 -3.17
C ILE A 91 -3.77 -21.13 -2.19
N ASN A 92 -4.89 -21.70 -2.66
CA ASN A 92 -5.76 -22.56 -1.85
C ASN A 92 -5.32 -24.05 -1.86
N LEU A 93 -4.36 -24.41 -2.71
CA LEU A 93 -3.90 -25.79 -2.88
C LEU A 93 -2.61 -26.08 -2.08
N LEU A 94 -1.88 -25.04 -1.68
CA LEU A 94 -0.58 -25.17 -1.03
C LEU A 94 -0.65 -24.94 0.48
N PRO A 95 0.29 -25.51 1.26
CA PRO A 95 0.36 -25.29 2.69
C PRO A 95 0.48 -23.80 3.05
N PRO A 96 -0.07 -23.35 4.20
CA PRO A 96 -0.04 -21.94 4.62
C PRO A 96 1.36 -21.31 4.67
N ALA A 97 2.41 -22.11 4.84
CA ALA A 97 3.79 -21.65 4.80
C ALA A 97 4.18 -20.99 3.46
N PHE A 98 3.60 -21.43 2.34
CA PHE A 98 3.88 -20.91 0.99
C PHE A 98 2.92 -19.82 0.54
N SER A 99 1.80 -19.63 1.25
CA SER A 99 0.73 -18.67 0.91
C SER A 99 1.26 -17.28 0.57
N PHE A 100 2.24 -16.77 1.33
CA PHE A 100 2.80 -15.45 1.11
C PHE A 100 3.62 -15.36 -0.19
N VAL A 101 4.41 -16.39 -0.52
CA VAL A 101 5.18 -16.42 -1.77
C VAL A 101 4.24 -16.50 -2.97
N ILE A 102 3.22 -17.35 -2.88
CA ILE A 102 2.20 -17.51 -3.92
C ILE A 102 1.37 -16.25 -4.08
N PHE A 103 1.05 -15.55 -2.98
CA PHE A 103 0.47 -14.22 -3.03
C PHE A 103 1.36 -13.22 -3.77
N LEU A 104 2.66 -13.18 -3.50
CA LEU A 104 3.56 -12.28 -4.25
C LEU A 104 3.64 -12.65 -5.73
N MET A 105 3.67 -13.95 -6.05
CA MET A 105 3.65 -14.43 -7.45
C MET A 105 2.33 -14.09 -8.14
N SER A 106 1.18 -14.15 -7.45
CA SER A 106 -0.11 -13.80 -8.03
C SER A 106 -0.16 -12.34 -8.49
N ASN A 107 0.55 -11.47 -7.78
CA ASN A 107 0.71 -10.07 -8.13
C ASN A 107 1.60 -9.84 -9.38
N PHE A 108 2.27 -10.85 -9.92
CA PHE A 108 3.02 -10.72 -11.19
C PHE A 108 2.10 -10.38 -12.36
N ARG A 109 0.79 -10.62 -12.25
CA ARG A 109 -0.19 -10.14 -13.23
C ARG A 109 -0.16 -8.62 -13.42
N PHE A 110 0.04 -7.87 -12.35
CA PHE A 110 0.16 -6.42 -12.41
C PHE A 110 1.51 -5.98 -12.97
N VAL A 111 2.60 -6.70 -12.62
CA VAL A 111 3.94 -6.46 -13.18
C VAL A 111 3.96 -6.70 -14.68
N GLY A 112 3.37 -7.82 -15.14
CA GLY A 112 3.22 -8.13 -16.55
C GLY A 112 2.34 -7.12 -17.28
N ALA A 113 1.25 -6.67 -16.67
CA ALA A 113 0.39 -5.62 -17.22
C ALA A 113 1.12 -4.28 -17.35
N ALA A 114 1.92 -3.88 -16.35
CA ALA A 114 2.77 -2.70 -16.40
C ALA A 114 3.79 -2.79 -17.55
N LEU A 115 4.48 -3.92 -17.67
CA LEU A 115 5.46 -4.16 -18.73
C LEU A 115 4.80 -4.16 -20.12
N TRP A 116 3.58 -4.70 -20.23
CA TRP A 116 2.86 -4.78 -21.49
C TRP A 116 2.54 -3.40 -22.09
N LEU A 117 2.42 -2.37 -21.25
CA LEU A 117 2.22 -0.98 -21.64
C LEU A 117 3.36 -0.44 -22.54
N PHE A 118 4.57 -1.00 -22.41
CA PHE A 118 5.77 -0.57 -23.14
C PHE A 118 6.00 -1.32 -24.47
N LYS A 119 5.17 -2.34 -24.80
CA LYS A 119 5.25 -3.00 -26.12
C LYS A 119 4.94 -1.97 -27.22
N ALA A 120 5.69 -1.95 -28.32
CA ALA A 120 5.42 -1.05 -29.45
C ALA A 120 3.96 -1.23 -29.97
N THR A 121 3.32 -0.14 -30.42
CA THR A 121 1.89 -0.11 -30.78
C THR A 121 1.58 0.70 -32.03
N ARG A 122 0.60 0.20 -32.81
CA ARG A 122 -0.43 1.00 -33.50
C ARG A 122 -1.58 1.31 -32.51
N VAL A 123 -2.29 2.43 -32.65
CA VAL A 123 -3.29 2.95 -31.68
C VAL A 123 -4.30 1.89 -31.19
N ASN A 124 -4.83 1.04 -32.07
CA ASN A 124 -5.82 0.00 -31.70
C ASN A 124 -5.28 -1.08 -30.75
N THR A 125 -3.95 -1.31 -30.74
CA THR A 125 -3.31 -2.26 -29.83
C THR A 125 -3.01 -1.67 -28.45
N LEU A 126 -3.17 -0.37 -28.26
CA LEU A 126 -3.04 0.27 -26.95
C LEU A 126 -4.35 0.17 -26.15
N ILE A 127 -5.48 0.38 -26.82
CA ILE A 127 -6.82 0.31 -26.22
C ILE A 127 -7.08 -1.08 -25.64
N SER A 128 -6.73 -2.15 -26.37
CA SER A 128 -6.90 -3.53 -25.88
C SER A 128 -6.07 -3.85 -24.63
N ARG A 129 -4.93 -3.17 -24.44
CA ARG A 129 -4.06 -3.35 -23.27
C ARG A 129 -4.59 -2.60 -22.06
N ILE A 130 -5.09 -1.38 -22.27
CA ILE A 130 -5.79 -0.62 -21.23
C ILE A 130 -7.04 -1.38 -20.78
N ALA A 131 -7.78 -1.98 -21.72
CA ALA A 131 -8.93 -2.82 -21.40
C ALA A 131 -8.56 -4.02 -20.53
N ILE A 132 -7.45 -4.71 -20.79
CA ILE A 132 -7.01 -5.85 -19.98
C ILE A 132 -6.51 -5.42 -18.60
N ILE A 133 -5.82 -4.27 -18.51
CA ILE A 133 -5.52 -3.66 -17.21
C ILE A 133 -6.83 -3.38 -16.45
N GLY A 134 -7.82 -2.81 -17.13
CA GLY A 134 -9.16 -2.57 -16.57
C GLY A 134 -9.83 -3.84 -16.07
N LEU A 135 -9.79 -4.93 -16.83
CA LEU A 135 -10.35 -6.24 -16.43
C LEU A 135 -9.65 -6.82 -15.20
N ILE A 136 -8.32 -6.75 -15.15
CA ILE A 136 -7.55 -7.21 -13.97
C ILE A 136 -7.95 -6.39 -12.74
N LEU A 137 -8.17 -5.09 -12.88
CA LEU A 137 -8.61 -4.22 -11.78
C LEU A 137 -10.06 -4.52 -11.38
N LEU A 138 -10.99 -4.70 -12.33
CA LEU A 138 -12.38 -5.07 -12.07
C LEU A 138 -12.52 -6.36 -11.25
N SER A 139 -11.63 -7.35 -11.45
CA SER A 139 -11.62 -8.57 -10.62
C SER A 139 -11.42 -8.30 -9.13
N SER A 140 -10.77 -7.18 -8.76
CA SER A 140 -10.58 -6.78 -7.36
C SER A 140 -11.87 -6.25 -6.72
N VAL A 141 -12.79 -5.69 -7.51
CA VAL A 141 -14.12 -5.25 -7.06
C VAL A 141 -14.97 -6.47 -6.72
N GLN A 142 -14.97 -7.49 -7.60
CA GLN A 142 -15.68 -8.75 -7.39
C GLN A 142 -15.22 -9.47 -6.11
N ALA A 143 -13.92 -9.44 -5.82
CA ALA A 143 -13.37 -10.00 -4.58
C ALA A 143 -13.59 -9.13 -3.33
N GLY A 144 -14.19 -7.94 -3.46
CA GLY A 144 -14.34 -6.97 -2.35
C GLY A 144 -13.02 -6.40 -1.83
N MET A 145 -11.94 -6.54 -2.60
CA MET A 145 -10.54 -6.20 -2.28
C MET A 145 -10.19 -4.78 -2.75
N PHE A 146 -11.03 -3.80 -2.41
CA PHE A 146 -10.89 -2.40 -2.84
C PHE A 146 -9.54 -1.75 -2.49
N HIS A 147 -8.88 -2.20 -1.43
CA HIS A 147 -7.57 -1.65 -1.06
C HIS A 147 -6.49 -2.01 -2.09
N GLU A 148 -6.48 -3.26 -2.57
CA GLU A 148 -5.54 -3.69 -3.62
C GLU A 148 -5.81 -2.97 -4.94
N LEU A 149 -7.10 -2.79 -5.27
CA LEU A 149 -7.53 -2.03 -6.44
C LEU A 149 -6.93 -0.62 -6.45
N LEU A 150 -7.11 0.15 -5.37
CA LEU A 150 -6.63 1.54 -5.29
C LEU A 150 -5.11 1.61 -5.38
N LEU A 151 -4.42 0.72 -4.69
CA LEU A 151 -2.97 0.72 -4.62
C LEU A 151 -2.35 0.33 -5.97
N TRP A 152 -2.80 -0.76 -6.58
CA TRP A 152 -2.32 -1.18 -7.90
C TRP A 152 -2.71 -0.19 -9.00
N SER A 153 -3.89 0.43 -8.94
CA SER A 153 -4.26 1.49 -9.87
C SER A 153 -3.29 2.67 -9.79
N ALA A 154 -3.00 3.15 -8.57
CA ALA A 154 -2.04 4.24 -8.38
C ALA A 154 -0.64 3.89 -8.90
N LEU A 155 -0.17 2.66 -8.65
CA LEU A 155 1.13 2.19 -9.13
C LEU A 155 1.17 2.00 -10.65
N LEU A 156 0.13 1.46 -11.26
CA LEU A 156 0.04 1.30 -12.72
C LEU A 156 -0.05 2.64 -13.45
N LEU A 157 -0.78 3.61 -12.88
CA LEU A 157 -0.83 4.99 -13.41
C LEU A 157 0.56 5.63 -13.46
N SER A 158 1.47 5.29 -12.54
CA SER A 158 2.86 5.78 -12.60
C SER A 158 3.59 5.32 -13.87
N PHE A 159 3.31 4.11 -14.37
CA PHE A 159 3.86 3.63 -15.64
C PHE A 159 3.16 4.25 -16.85
N VAL A 160 1.89 4.58 -16.77
CA VAL A 160 1.18 5.37 -17.80
C VAL A 160 1.86 6.73 -17.96
N VAL A 161 2.09 7.43 -16.84
CA VAL A 161 2.81 8.71 -16.83
C VAL A 161 4.23 8.55 -17.42
N LEU A 162 4.94 7.48 -17.06
CA LEU A 162 6.28 7.21 -17.58
C LEU A 162 6.29 6.92 -19.09
N ARG A 163 5.37 6.08 -19.56
CA ARG A 163 5.28 5.64 -20.95
C ARG A 163 4.96 6.79 -21.89
N PHE A 164 3.95 7.58 -21.55
CA PHE A 164 3.45 8.69 -22.36
C PHE A 164 4.09 10.03 -22.03
N GLN A 165 5.02 10.06 -21.08
CA GLN A 165 5.73 11.26 -20.65
C GLN A 165 4.77 12.41 -20.32
N LEU A 166 3.67 12.10 -19.62
CA LEU A 166 2.61 13.07 -19.35
C LEU A 166 3.16 14.30 -18.60
N GLY A 167 2.76 15.49 -19.05
CA GLY A 167 3.11 16.76 -18.41
C GLY A 167 2.43 16.94 -17.04
N ILE A 168 2.86 17.96 -16.28
CA ILE A 168 2.38 18.19 -14.91
C ILE A 168 0.85 18.36 -14.81
N TYR A 169 0.24 19.04 -15.80
CA TYR A 169 -1.22 19.21 -15.87
C TYR A 169 -1.95 17.86 -15.83
N TRP A 170 -1.60 16.93 -16.73
CA TRP A 170 -2.21 15.60 -16.78
C TRP A 170 -1.93 14.76 -15.54
N ARG A 171 -0.76 14.93 -14.91
CA ARG A 171 -0.45 14.28 -13.63
C ARG A 171 -1.39 14.76 -12.53
N LEU A 172 -1.66 16.07 -12.45
CA LEU A 172 -2.62 16.62 -11.49
C LEU A 172 -4.05 16.14 -11.76
N VAL A 173 -4.47 16.12 -13.04
CA VAL A 173 -5.77 15.56 -13.44
C VAL A 173 -5.90 14.10 -13.00
N LEU A 174 -4.89 13.26 -13.23
CA LEU A 174 -4.90 11.85 -12.81
C LEU A 174 -4.96 11.69 -11.29
N VAL A 175 -4.25 12.53 -10.54
CA VAL A 175 -4.28 12.52 -9.07
C VAL A 175 -5.66 12.91 -8.56
N LEU A 176 -6.24 14.01 -9.07
CA LEU A 176 -7.59 14.45 -8.70
C LEU A 176 -8.64 13.40 -9.05
N PHE A 177 -8.58 12.84 -10.26
CA PHE A 177 -9.47 11.75 -10.67
C PHE A 177 -9.34 10.53 -9.76
N GLY A 178 -8.10 10.13 -9.41
CA GLY A 178 -7.83 9.03 -8.50
C GLY A 178 -8.39 9.27 -7.10
N PHE A 179 -8.27 10.48 -6.56
CA PHE A 179 -8.87 10.86 -5.28
C PHE A 179 -10.40 10.82 -5.33
N SER A 180 -11.01 11.37 -6.38
CA SER A 180 -12.47 11.31 -6.57
C SER A 180 -12.97 9.88 -6.66
N LEU A 181 -12.29 9.01 -7.42
CA LEU A 181 -12.63 7.59 -7.53
C LEU A 181 -12.48 6.85 -6.19
N ALA A 182 -11.40 7.11 -5.45
CA ALA A 182 -11.17 6.53 -4.14
C ALA A 182 -12.26 6.95 -3.13
N PHE A 183 -12.64 8.22 -3.14
CA PHE A 183 -13.74 8.75 -2.33
C PHE A 183 -15.07 8.06 -2.67
N LEU A 184 -15.39 7.93 -3.96
CA LEU A 184 -16.62 7.28 -4.42
C LEU A 184 -16.68 5.80 -4.03
N ILE A 185 -15.59 5.06 -4.23
CA ILE A 185 -15.49 3.66 -3.79
C ILE A 185 -15.66 3.56 -2.26
N GLN A 186 -15.03 4.46 -1.51
CA GLN A 186 -15.06 4.42 -0.06
C GLN A 186 -16.45 4.70 0.52
N SER A 187 -17.24 5.56 -0.13
CA SER A 187 -18.58 5.93 0.30
C SER A 187 -19.64 4.83 0.10
N VAL A 188 -19.46 3.95 -0.89
CA VAL A 188 -20.36 2.80 -1.15
C VAL A 188 -19.89 1.52 -0.45
N LYS A 189 -18.62 1.42 -0.08
CA LYS A 189 -17.98 0.16 0.35
C LYS A 189 -18.65 -0.53 1.54
N ALA A 190 -19.19 0.22 2.50
CA ALA A 190 -19.85 -0.35 3.67
C ALA A 190 -21.18 -1.02 3.27
N GLU A 191 -22.08 -0.24 2.65
CA GLU A 191 -23.36 -0.72 2.14
C GLU A 191 -23.21 -1.89 1.16
N TYR A 192 -22.23 -1.79 0.25
CA TYR A 192 -21.91 -2.86 -0.68
C TYR A 192 -21.55 -4.18 0.03
N ARG A 193 -20.76 -4.11 1.11
CA ARG A 193 -20.39 -5.30 1.90
C ARG A 193 -21.59 -5.85 2.66
N ASP A 194 -22.41 -4.98 3.24
CA ASP A 194 -23.59 -5.39 3.99
C ASP A 194 -24.59 -6.11 3.09
N ILE A 195 -24.79 -5.64 1.84
CA ILE A 195 -25.66 -6.30 0.85
C ILE A 195 -25.09 -7.67 0.43
N ILE A 196 -23.79 -7.76 0.15
CA ILE A 196 -23.17 -9.05 -0.25
C ILE A 196 -23.18 -10.06 0.90
N TYR A 197 -22.91 -9.62 2.13
CA TYR A 197 -22.83 -10.52 3.29
C TYR A 197 -24.20 -10.90 3.86
N SER A 198 -25.22 -10.05 3.70
CA SER A 198 -26.59 -10.38 4.12
C SER A 198 -27.25 -11.44 3.24
N GLY A 199 -26.70 -11.74 2.06
CA GLY A 199 -27.22 -12.76 1.15
C GLY A 199 -28.61 -12.45 0.59
N LEU A 200 -29.08 -11.19 0.73
CA LEU A 200 -30.45 -10.77 0.43
C LEU A 200 -30.77 -10.76 -1.07
N GLU A 201 -29.78 -10.82 -1.96
CA GLU A 201 -30.02 -10.88 -3.41
C GLU A 201 -29.26 -12.03 -4.08
N SER A 202 -29.88 -13.20 -4.10
CA SER A 202 -29.38 -14.38 -4.81
C SER A 202 -29.53 -14.31 -6.35
N ARG A 203 -29.88 -13.16 -6.93
CA ARG A 203 -30.19 -12.99 -8.37
C ARG A 203 -29.54 -11.79 -9.08
N THR A 204 -28.96 -10.84 -8.35
CA THR A 204 -28.38 -9.62 -8.93
C THR A 204 -26.86 -9.77 -9.03
N SER A 205 -26.25 -9.33 -10.13
CA SER A 205 -24.80 -9.47 -10.24
C SER A 205 -24.11 -8.53 -9.25
N THR A 206 -23.03 -9.00 -8.61
CA THR A 206 -22.23 -8.18 -7.67
C THR A 206 -21.76 -6.85 -8.27
N THR A 207 -21.60 -6.81 -9.61
CA THR A 207 -21.23 -5.60 -10.34
C THR A 207 -22.41 -4.64 -10.53
N GLU A 208 -23.64 -5.15 -10.72
CA GLU A 208 -24.87 -4.33 -10.77
C GLU A 208 -25.10 -3.63 -9.43
N VAL A 209 -25.05 -4.37 -8.31
CA VAL A 209 -25.20 -3.79 -6.96
C VAL A 209 -24.20 -2.64 -6.73
N PHE A 210 -22.95 -2.82 -7.16
CA PHE A 210 -21.96 -1.76 -7.06
C PHE A 210 -22.31 -0.55 -7.95
N ALA A 211 -22.77 -0.78 -9.18
CA ALA A 211 -23.14 0.28 -10.11
C ALA A 211 -24.33 1.10 -9.59
N ASP A 212 -25.35 0.45 -9.05
CA ASP A 212 -26.54 1.09 -8.49
C ASP A 212 -26.20 1.97 -7.29
N LEU A 213 -25.35 1.46 -6.37
CA LEU A 213 -24.87 2.26 -5.23
C LEU A 213 -24.06 3.48 -5.70
N VAL A 214 -23.20 3.32 -6.71
CA VAL A 214 -22.42 4.44 -7.26
C VAL A 214 -23.33 5.48 -7.91
N GLU A 215 -24.36 5.05 -8.65
CA GLU A 215 -25.34 5.94 -9.26
C GLU A 215 -26.11 6.73 -8.20
N ASP A 216 -26.59 6.06 -7.14
CA ASP A 216 -27.27 6.70 -6.03
C ASP A 216 -26.37 7.74 -5.33
N ARG A 217 -25.09 7.39 -5.08
CA ARG A 217 -24.12 8.33 -4.50
C ARG A 217 -23.86 9.55 -5.37
N LEU A 218 -23.82 9.37 -6.69
CA LEU A 218 -23.62 10.48 -7.62
C LEU A 218 -24.83 11.41 -7.65
N LYS A 219 -26.05 10.87 -7.63
CA LYS A 219 -27.30 11.67 -7.57
C LYS A 219 -27.41 12.47 -6.28
N ASN A 220 -26.96 11.91 -5.17
CA ASN A 220 -27.07 12.53 -3.84
C ASN A 220 -25.80 13.25 -3.36
N LEU A 221 -24.82 13.48 -4.26
CA LEU A 221 -23.49 13.97 -3.89
C LEU A 221 -23.52 15.29 -3.10
N ASN A 222 -24.34 16.26 -3.51
CA ASN A 222 -24.43 17.56 -2.83
C ASN A 222 -24.92 17.43 -1.39
N THR A 223 -25.92 16.57 -1.16
CA THR A 223 -26.48 16.29 0.17
C THR A 223 -25.49 15.53 1.05
N LEU A 224 -24.67 14.66 0.45
CA LEU A 224 -23.63 13.93 1.18
C LEU A 224 -22.47 14.85 1.58
N LEU A 225 -22.04 15.73 0.68
CA LEU A 225 -20.94 16.67 0.93
C LEU A 225 -21.32 17.76 1.95
N SER A 226 -22.61 18.05 2.14
CA SER A 226 -23.08 18.96 3.19
C SER A 226 -23.31 18.26 4.54
N ASN A 227 -23.26 16.92 4.60
CA ASN A 227 -23.44 16.17 5.83
C ASN A 227 -22.13 16.06 6.62
N GLU A 228 -22.01 16.83 7.71
CA GLU A 228 -20.81 16.83 8.55
C GLU A 228 -20.50 15.45 9.16
N ALA A 229 -21.50 14.66 9.52
CA ALA A 229 -21.29 13.32 10.08
C ALA A 229 -20.68 12.37 9.03
N PHE A 230 -21.14 12.46 7.79
CA PHE A 230 -20.57 11.71 6.67
C PHE A 230 -19.12 12.11 6.40
N LEU A 231 -18.83 13.42 6.37
CA LEU A 231 -17.46 13.92 6.21
C LEU A 231 -16.55 13.49 7.37
N ALA A 232 -17.06 13.51 8.60
CA ALA A 232 -16.33 13.04 9.77
C ALA A 232 -16.04 11.53 9.69
N GLU A 233 -16.99 10.70 9.24
CA GLU A 233 -16.76 9.27 9.04
C GLU A 233 -15.71 9.01 7.93
N MET A 234 -15.76 9.76 6.84
CA MET A 234 -14.72 9.70 5.80
C MET A 234 -13.35 10.10 6.34
N ASN A 235 -13.30 11.14 7.17
CA ASN A 235 -12.06 11.55 7.80
C ASN A 235 -11.51 10.51 8.78
N VAL A 236 -12.35 9.81 9.55
CA VAL A 236 -11.91 8.70 10.44
C VAL A 236 -11.14 7.63 9.66
N ARG A 237 -11.51 7.36 8.41
CA ARG A 237 -10.82 6.35 7.58
C ARG A 237 -9.49 6.86 7.03
N LEU A 238 -9.36 8.17 6.82
CA LEU A 238 -8.11 8.82 6.40
C LEU A 238 -7.16 9.01 7.60
N ASN A 239 -7.72 9.36 8.75
CA ASN A 239 -7.02 9.71 9.96
C ASN A 239 -6.48 8.46 10.64
N GLN A 240 -5.17 8.25 10.53
CA GLN A 240 -4.46 7.21 11.29
C GLN A 240 -3.92 7.73 12.63
N GLY A 241 -4.01 9.05 12.85
CA GLY A 241 -3.55 9.69 14.07
C GLY A 241 -4.38 9.37 15.31
N TRP A 242 -5.64 8.92 15.18
CA TRP A 242 -6.36 8.45 16.37
C TRP A 242 -5.67 7.23 17.01
N ILE A 243 -5.13 6.31 16.20
CA ILE A 243 -4.35 5.16 16.70
C ILE A 243 -3.08 5.66 17.38
N ILE A 244 -2.34 6.54 16.70
CA ILE A 244 -1.08 7.08 17.24
C ILE A 244 -1.34 7.86 18.54
N SER A 245 -2.43 8.62 18.61
CA SER A 245 -2.83 9.32 19.83
C SER A 245 -3.22 8.38 20.97
N ALA A 246 -3.85 7.23 20.66
CA ALA A 246 -4.15 6.21 21.67
C ALA A 246 -2.85 5.62 22.24
N ILE A 247 -1.84 5.39 21.39
CA ILE A 247 -0.50 4.96 21.81
C ILE A 247 0.13 6.03 22.71
N MET A 248 0.08 7.31 22.32
CA MET A 248 0.63 8.41 23.13
C MET A 248 -0.05 8.53 24.50
N LYS A 249 -1.35 8.24 24.59
CA LYS A 249 -2.08 8.25 25.86
C LYS A 249 -1.69 7.06 26.74
N ASN A 250 -1.48 5.89 26.14
CA ASN A 250 -1.29 4.64 26.87
C ASN A 250 0.18 4.35 27.21
N VAL A 251 1.13 4.78 26.36
CA VAL A 251 2.57 4.66 26.57
C VAL A 251 3.13 6.06 26.89
N PRO A 252 3.79 6.28 28.05
CA PRO A 252 4.25 5.28 29.02
C PRO A 252 3.28 5.02 30.18
N ASN A 253 2.09 5.65 30.21
CA ASN A 253 1.24 5.71 31.40
C ASN A 253 0.77 4.34 31.93
N ASN A 254 0.34 3.43 31.05
CA ASN A 254 -0.13 2.09 31.42
C ASN A 254 0.75 0.97 30.85
N GLN A 255 1.57 1.28 29.85
CA GLN A 255 2.48 0.34 29.20
C GLN A 255 3.84 1.04 29.07
N PRO A 256 4.94 0.45 29.57
CA PRO A 256 6.27 1.04 29.41
C PRO A 256 6.67 1.10 27.94
N TYR A 257 7.67 1.95 27.64
CA TYR A 257 8.29 1.95 26.33
C TYR A 257 8.85 0.55 25.99
N ALA A 258 8.73 0.15 24.73
CA ALA A 258 9.22 -1.14 24.26
C ALA A 258 10.74 -1.19 24.03
N GLU A 259 11.43 -0.04 24.11
CA GLU A 259 12.90 0.06 24.09
C GLU A 259 13.60 -0.65 22.91
N GLY A 260 12.92 -0.74 21.76
CA GLY A 260 13.43 -1.35 20.54
C GLY A 260 13.08 -2.84 20.36
N GLU A 261 12.34 -3.45 21.29
CA GLU A 261 11.95 -4.87 21.21
C GLU A 261 11.22 -5.18 19.90
N THR A 262 10.23 -4.37 19.53
CA THR A 262 9.44 -4.60 18.32
C THR A 262 10.27 -4.45 17.05
N ILE A 263 11.29 -3.59 17.07
CA ILE A 263 12.20 -3.36 15.96
C ILE A 263 13.13 -4.56 15.77
N VAL A 264 13.71 -5.06 16.85
CA VAL A 264 14.57 -6.25 16.83
C VAL A 264 13.77 -7.46 16.35
N GLU A 265 12.53 -7.61 16.81
CA GLU A 265 11.64 -8.67 16.36
C GLU A 265 11.31 -8.56 14.86
N ALA A 266 10.98 -7.36 14.38
CA ALA A 266 10.70 -7.10 12.96
C ALA A 266 11.90 -7.49 12.09
N VAL A 267 13.12 -7.12 12.47
CA VAL A 267 14.35 -7.47 11.74
C VAL A 267 14.54 -8.99 11.73
N LYS A 268 14.49 -9.66 12.89
CA LYS A 268 14.64 -11.12 12.99
C LYS A 268 13.57 -11.86 12.17
N ALA A 269 12.33 -11.38 12.18
CA ALA A 269 11.23 -12.01 11.45
C ALA A 269 11.30 -11.82 9.93
N SER A 270 11.89 -10.73 9.46
CA SER A 270 12.00 -10.44 8.04
C SER A 270 12.99 -11.35 7.31
N PHE A 271 14.06 -11.79 8.00
CA PHE A 271 15.07 -12.68 7.42
C PHE A 271 14.83 -14.18 7.68
N LEU A 272 14.02 -14.55 8.68
CA LEU A 272 13.75 -15.95 9.03
C LEU A 272 12.50 -16.49 8.30
N PRO A 273 12.64 -17.52 7.44
CA PRO A 273 11.49 -18.22 6.87
C PRO A 273 10.59 -18.85 7.94
N ARG A 274 9.27 -18.82 7.75
CA ARG A 274 8.29 -19.35 8.73
C ARG A 274 8.50 -20.83 9.05
N PHE A 275 9.00 -21.63 8.11
CA PHE A 275 9.27 -23.05 8.34
C PHE A 275 10.44 -23.30 9.31
N LEU A 276 11.36 -22.33 9.47
CA LEU A 276 12.45 -22.39 10.46
C LEU A 276 12.04 -21.86 11.84
N ALA A 277 10.84 -21.27 11.96
CA ALA A 277 10.35 -20.69 13.22
C ALA A 277 8.81 -20.82 13.35
N PRO A 278 8.27 -22.05 13.44
CA PRO A 278 6.83 -22.31 13.46
C PRO A 278 6.12 -21.81 14.71
N GLY A 279 6.84 -21.61 15.83
CA GLY A 279 6.30 -21.15 17.11
C GLY A 279 6.41 -19.63 17.36
N LYS A 280 6.76 -18.83 16.34
CA LYS A 280 6.78 -17.37 16.53
C LYS A 280 5.38 -16.89 16.87
N LYS A 281 5.27 -16.09 17.93
CA LYS A 281 4.06 -15.33 18.26
C LYS A 281 3.51 -14.69 16.98
N ILE A 282 2.20 -14.52 16.94
CA ILE A 282 1.55 -13.63 15.96
C ILE A 282 1.86 -12.18 16.38
N ALA A 283 3.16 -11.86 16.50
CA ALA A 283 3.63 -10.51 16.71
C ALA A 283 3.42 -9.76 15.39
N GLY A 284 2.38 -8.93 15.39
CA GLY A 284 1.99 -8.17 14.21
C GLY A 284 0.53 -7.79 14.22
N GLY A 285 0.29 -6.51 13.98
CA GLY A 285 -1.01 -5.87 13.84
C GLY A 285 -1.77 -5.88 15.14
N ARG A 286 -2.51 -6.98 15.39
CA ARG A 286 -3.46 -7.07 16.49
C ARG A 286 -2.82 -7.00 17.87
N GLU A 287 -1.81 -7.84 18.14
CA GLU A 287 -1.19 -7.91 19.49
C GLU A 287 -0.57 -6.57 19.86
N ASN A 288 0.25 -6.01 18.96
CA ASN A 288 0.86 -4.69 19.14
C ASN A 288 -0.19 -3.58 19.28
N PHE A 289 -1.25 -3.62 18.48
CA PHE A 289 -2.34 -2.66 18.60
C PHE A 289 -2.97 -2.70 19.98
N GLU A 290 -3.40 -3.87 20.47
CA GLU A 290 -4.07 -3.98 21.76
C GLU A 290 -3.15 -3.59 22.93
N ILE A 291 -1.87 -3.99 22.89
CA ILE A 291 -0.87 -3.64 23.90
C ILE A 291 -0.59 -2.14 23.93
N PHE A 292 -0.24 -1.55 22.78
CA PHE A 292 0.22 -0.16 22.76
C PHE A 292 -0.90 0.86 22.79
N THR A 293 -2.07 0.57 22.22
CA THR A 293 -3.21 1.50 22.27
C THR A 293 -4.06 1.34 23.53
N GLY A 294 -4.01 0.17 24.19
CA GLY A 294 -4.93 -0.21 25.25
C GLY A 294 -6.36 -0.51 24.78
N LEU A 295 -6.60 -0.54 23.46
CA LEU A 295 -7.93 -0.75 22.87
C LEU A 295 -8.10 -2.18 22.36
N LYS A 296 -9.22 -2.81 22.71
CA LYS A 296 -9.56 -4.16 22.22
C LYS A 296 -10.15 -4.13 20.80
N LEU A 297 -9.72 -5.08 19.98
CA LEU A 297 -10.24 -5.31 18.64
C LEU A 297 -11.27 -6.46 18.64
N ASN A 298 -12.25 -6.41 17.73
CA ASN A 298 -13.14 -7.55 17.51
C ASN A 298 -12.35 -8.74 16.94
N LYS A 299 -12.76 -9.98 17.19
CA LYS A 299 -12.00 -11.20 16.83
C LYS A 299 -11.51 -11.26 15.37
N ASN A 300 -12.26 -10.64 14.45
CA ASN A 300 -11.95 -10.63 13.01
C ASN A 300 -11.25 -9.35 12.52
N ALA A 301 -10.93 -8.42 13.43
CA ALA A 301 -10.28 -7.15 13.11
C ALA A 301 -8.78 -7.20 13.46
N SER A 302 -7.99 -6.63 12.56
CA SER A 302 -6.56 -6.35 12.76
C SER A 302 -6.28 -4.94 12.27
N MET A 303 -5.56 -4.15 13.06
CA MET A 303 -5.16 -2.78 12.74
C MET A 303 -3.66 -2.65 12.98
N GLY A 304 -2.96 -1.88 12.15
CA GLY A 304 -1.56 -1.55 12.38
C GLY A 304 -1.43 -0.36 13.33
N ILE A 305 -0.27 -0.22 13.96
CA ILE A 305 0.03 0.87 14.89
C ILE A 305 0.74 2.06 14.24
N SER A 306 0.91 2.05 12.91
CA SER A 306 1.76 2.97 12.16
C SER A 306 3.25 2.93 12.54
N ILE A 307 4.14 3.20 11.59
CA ILE A 307 5.59 3.25 11.83
C ILE A 307 5.96 4.34 12.85
N ILE A 308 5.33 5.52 12.77
CA ILE A 308 5.61 6.61 13.71
C ILE A 308 4.99 6.35 15.09
N GLY A 309 3.85 5.66 15.14
CA GLY A 309 3.23 5.21 16.39
C GLY A 309 4.09 4.16 17.10
N GLU A 310 4.62 3.19 16.34
CA GLU A 310 5.60 2.22 16.85
C GLU A 310 6.90 2.89 17.31
N ALA A 311 7.39 3.88 16.56
CA ALA A 311 8.59 4.64 16.94
C ALA A 311 8.39 5.37 18.29
N TYR A 312 7.21 5.96 18.50
CA TYR A 312 6.85 6.56 19.78
C TYR A 312 6.71 5.52 20.89
N ALA A 313 6.05 4.38 20.62
CA ALA A 313 5.91 3.30 21.59
C ALA A 313 7.26 2.71 22.05
N ASN A 314 8.29 2.76 21.20
CA ASN A 314 9.63 2.29 21.53
C ASN A 314 10.49 3.35 22.22
N PHE A 315 10.42 4.61 21.78
CA PHE A 315 11.44 5.61 22.13
C PHE A 315 10.91 6.98 22.57
N GLY A 316 9.59 7.12 22.74
CA GLY A 316 8.98 8.40 23.08
C GLY A 316 9.14 9.46 22.00
N ARG A 317 9.04 10.74 22.38
CA ARG A 317 8.98 11.87 21.45
C ARG A 317 10.26 12.04 20.64
N GLU A 318 11.38 12.33 21.30
CA GLU A 318 12.65 12.66 20.64
C GLU A 318 13.19 11.46 19.85
N GLY A 319 13.09 10.26 20.44
CA GLY A 319 13.51 9.02 19.80
C GLY A 319 12.67 8.68 18.57
N SER A 320 11.37 9.04 18.54
CA SER A 320 10.56 8.87 17.35
C SER A 320 11.09 9.67 16.15
N TRP A 321 11.59 10.89 16.37
CA TRP A 321 12.11 11.73 15.28
C TRP A 321 13.39 11.14 14.69
N VAL A 322 14.31 10.72 15.56
CA VAL A 322 15.56 10.08 15.17
C VAL A 322 15.27 8.78 14.40
N PHE A 323 14.38 7.94 14.93
CA PHE A 323 13.97 6.71 14.26
C PHE A 323 13.36 7.00 12.89
N MET A 324 12.44 7.97 12.79
CA MET A 324 11.79 8.31 11.53
C MET A 324 12.77 8.84 10.47
N PHE A 325 13.81 9.59 10.87
CA PHE A 325 14.90 9.97 9.96
C PHE A 325 15.61 8.74 9.39
N PHE A 326 16.05 7.81 10.25
CA PHE A 326 16.72 6.59 9.80
C PHE A 326 15.81 5.68 8.98
N TRP A 327 14.52 5.64 9.31
CA TRP A 327 13.53 4.95 8.51
C TRP A 327 13.41 5.55 7.09
N GLY A 328 13.35 6.88 6.99
CA GLY A 328 13.37 7.59 5.70
C GLY A 328 14.63 7.30 4.90
N ALA A 329 15.79 7.35 5.56
CA ALA A 329 17.08 7.02 4.95
C ALA A 329 17.14 5.58 4.45
N PHE A 330 16.65 4.61 5.24
CA PHE A 330 16.58 3.20 4.85
C PHE A 330 15.68 2.98 3.63
N MET A 331 14.53 3.65 3.57
CA MET A 331 13.62 3.61 2.41
C MET A 331 14.27 4.15 1.14
N ALA A 332 14.91 5.31 1.23
CA ALA A 332 15.60 5.91 0.09
C ALA A 332 16.83 5.09 -0.34
N TRP A 333 17.58 4.53 0.61
CA TRP A 333 18.65 3.58 0.33
C TRP A 333 18.13 2.34 -0.41
N GLY A 334 17.07 1.71 0.08
CA GLY A 334 16.46 0.53 -0.52
C GLY A 334 16.01 0.80 -1.96
N LEU A 335 15.31 1.92 -2.18
CA LEU A 335 14.93 2.36 -3.52
C LEU A 335 16.16 2.63 -4.40
N GLY A 336 17.20 3.28 -3.87
CA GLY A 336 18.43 3.56 -4.61
C GLY A 336 19.19 2.30 -5.03
N ARG A 337 19.17 1.25 -4.21
CA ARG A 337 19.71 -0.08 -4.60
C ARG A 337 18.92 -0.70 -5.74
N LEU A 338 17.60 -0.57 -5.74
CA LEU A 338 16.75 -1.06 -6.83
C LEU A 338 16.95 -0.23 -8.11
N VAL A 339 17.09 1.09 -8.00
CA VAL A 339 17.38 1.98 -9.14
C VAL A 339 18.72 1.62 -9.78
N LYS A 340 19.79 1.52 -8.98
CA LYS A 340 21.13 1.13 -9.47
C LYS A 340 21.13 -0.25 -10.11
N SER A 341 20.33 -1.17 -9.58
CA SER A 341 20.16 -2.50 -10.18
C SER A 341 19.34 -2.43 -11.48
N GLY A 342 18.31 -1.59 -11.51
CA GLY A 342 17.47 -1.31 -12.67
C GLY A 342 18.22 -0.68 -13.85
N GLU A 343 19.20 0.17 -13.59
CA GLU A 343 20.08 0.73 -14.63
C GLU A 343 20.91 -0.35 -15.35
N LYS A 344 21.21 -1.45 -14.65
CA LYS A 344 21.87 -2.64 -15.24
C LYS A 344 20.86 -3.62 -15.83
N GLN A 345 19.67 -3.71 -15.23
CA GLN A 345 18.64 -4.66 -15.58
C GLN A 345 17.25 -4.01 -15.52
N VAL A 346 16.78 -3.51 -16.67
CA VAL A 346 15.64 -2.60 -16.75
C VAL A 346 14.33 -3.22 -16.25
N ILE A 347 14.17 -4.54 -16.28
CA ILE A 347 12.97 -5.20 -15.73
C ILE A 347 12.77 -4.94 -14.23
N ILE A 348 13.83 -4.63 -13.48
CA ILE A 348 13.70 -4.40 -12.03
C ILE A 348 12.76 -3.22 -11.76
N PHE A 349 12.71 -2.22 -12.65
CA PHE A 349 11.80 -1.08 -12.51
C PHE A 349 10.33 -1.48 -12.47
N VAL A 350 9.90 -2.51 -13.22
CA VAL A 350 8.51 -2.97 -13.19
C VAL A 350 8.17 -3.78 -11.93
N PHE A 351 9.17 -4.27 -11.20
CA PHE A 351 9.00 -4.97 -9.92
C PHE A 351 9.03 -4.05 -8.70
N ILE A 352 9.51 -2.80 -8.82
CA ILE A 352 9.53 -1.84 -7.70
C ILE A 352 8.14 -1.70 -7.02
N PRO A 353 7.03 -1.52 -7.77
CA PRO A 353 5.68 -1.53 -7.23
C PRO A 353 5.34 -2.73 -6.34
N LEU A 354 5.70 -3.94 -6.77
CA LEU A 354 5.49 -5.15 -6.00
C LEU A 354 6.29 -5.13 -4.69
N ILE A 355 7.56 -4.72 -4.77
CA ILE A 355 8.46 -4.67 -3.62
C ILE A 355 7.97 -3.63 -2.59
N PHE A 356 7.45 -2.50 -3.07
CA PHE A 356 6.98 -1.41 -2.23
C PHE A 356 5.46 -1.46 -1.91
N LEU A 357 4.77 -2.54 -2.28
CA LEU A 357 3.32 -2.67 -2.16
C LEU A 357 2.80 -2.43 -0.73
N GLN A 358 3.40 -3.07 0.29
CA GLN A 358 3.05 -2.79 1.70
C GLN A 358 3.85 -1.61 2.26
N VAL A 359 5.04 -1.37 1.70
CA VAL A 359 5.96 -0.33 2.17
C VAL A 359 5.33 1.04 2.06
N ILE A 360 4.54 1.31 1.02
CA ILE A 360 4.01 2.65 0.75
C ILE A 360 2.99 3.13 1.80
N LYS A 361 2.43 2.21 2.60
CA LYS A 361 1.35 2.46 3.56
C LYS A 361 1.90 3.10 4.83
N ALA A 362 1.24 4.15 5.32
CA ALA A 362 1.64 4.82 6.55
C ALA A 362 0.92 4.26 7.80
N GLU A 363 -0.12 3.46 7.62
CA GLU A 363 -0.95 2.85 8.68
C GLU A 363 -0.37 1.55 9.26
N THR A 364 0.59 0.92 8.59
CA THR A 364 1.17 -0.38 9.00
C THR A 364 2.40 -0.21 9.89
N GLU A 365 2.72 -1.24 10.66
CA GLU A 365 3.91 -1.28 11.52
C GLU A 365 5.16 -1.81 10.79
N LEU A 366 6.33 -1.64 11.40
CA LEU A 366 7.63 -2.00 10.85
C LEU A 366 7.71 -3.48 10.48
N TYR A 367 7.16 -4.36 11.32
CA TYR A 367 7.14 -5.80 11.08
C TYR A 367 6.53 -6.14 9.71
N VAL A 368 5.34 -5.63 9.41
CA VAL A 368 4.64 -5.92 8.15
C VAL A 368 5.42 -5.37 6.96
N VAL A 369 5.91 -4.14 7.10
CA VAL A 369 6.61 -3.45 6.01
C VAL A 369 7.94 -4.11 5.69
N LEU A 370 8.76 -4.38 6.69
CA LEU A 370 10.09 -4.96 6.50
C LEU A 370 10.01 -6.41 6.00
N ASN A 371 9.07 -7.18 6.53
CA ASN A 371 8.83 -8.56 6.12
C ASN A 371 8.40 -8.62 4.64
N HIS A 372 7.48 -7.74 4.22
CA HIS A 372 7.09 -7.63 2.82
C HIS A 372 8.26 -7.20 1.93
N PHE A 373 8.98 -6.13 2.30
CA PHE A 373 10.10 -5.60 1.54
C PHE A 373 11.20 -6.65 1.30
N VAL A 374 11.64 -7.33 2.36
CA VAL A 374 12.71 -8.33 2.27
C VAL A 374 12.27 -9.52 1.43
N LYS A 375 11.10 -10.11 1.72
CA LYS A 375 10.65 -11.32 1.02
C LYS A 375 10.28 -11.09 -0.44
N SER A 376 9.65 -9.95 -0.75
CA SER A 376 9.38 -9.58 -2.14
C SER A 376 10.68 -9.32 -2.92
N THR A 377 11.68 -8.68 -2.31
CA THR A 377 13.00 -8.50 -2.93
C THR A 377 13.68 -9.83 -3.19
N ILE A 378 13.71 -10.75 -2.21
CA ILE A 378 14.28 -12.10 -2.38
C ILE A 378 13.57 -12.84 -3.52
N LEU A 379 12.23 -12.84 -3.54
CA LEU A 379 11.46 -13.50 -4.58
C LEU A 379 11.80 -12.95 -5.97
N VAL A 380 11.84 -11.62 -6.13
CA VAL A 380 12.18 -10.99 -7.41
C VAL A 380 13.59 -11.37 -7.84
N VAL A 381 14.57 -11.33 -6.93
CA VAL A 381 15.96 -11.72 -7.24
C VAL A 381 16.03 -13.19 -7.69
N VAL A 382 15.41 -14.10 -6.95
CA VAL A 382 15.38 -15.54 -7.28
C VAL A 382 14.68 -15.78 -8.61
N PHE A 383 13.55 -15.11 -8.85
CA PHE A 383 12.79 -15.22 -10.09
C PHE A 383 13.60 -14.74 -11.30
N LEU A 384 14.24 -13.56 -11.22
CA LEU A 384 15.06 -13.02 -12.30
C LEU A 384 16.32 -13.87 -12.54
N TRP A 385 16.94 -14.38 -11.48
CA TRP A 385 18.05 -15.32 -11.57
C TRP A 385 17.64 -16.61 -12.28
N GLY A 386 16.51 -17.21 -11.89
CA GLY A 386 15.96 -18.41 -12.52
C GLY A 386 15.58 -18.18 -13.98
N GLY A 387 14.93 -17.05 -14.30
CA GLY A 387 14.58 -16.68 -15.67
C GLY A 387 15.80 -16.57 -16.59
N ARG A 388 16.92 -16.04 -16.09
CA ARG A 388 18.17 -15.97 -16.86
C ARG A 388 18.86 -17.31 -17.01
N LYS A 389 18.99 -18.08 -15.92
CA LYS A 389 19.80 -19.31 -15.90
C LYS A 389 19.07 -20.53 -16.45
N ILE A 390 17.76 -20.62 -16.25
CA ILE A 390 16.95 -21.79 -16.61
C ILE A 390 16.20 -21.51 -17.91
N LEU A 391 15.59 -20.33 -18.04
CA LEU A 391 14.73 -19.97 -19.18
C LEU A 391 15.45 -19.16 -20.27
N ASN A 392 16.75 -18.88 -20.11
CA ASN A 392 17.58 -18.10 -21.03
C ASN A 392 16.98 -16.75 -21.42
N TRP A 393 16.22 -16.12 -20.52
CA TRP A 393 15.63 -14.82 -20.79
C TRP A 393 16.72 -13.74 -20.88
N LYS A 394 16.68 -12.94 -21.96
CA LYS A 394 17.58 -11.79 -22.16
C LYS A 394 17.02 -10.56 -21.44
N VAL A 395 17.09 -10.59 -20.10
CA VAL A 395 16.45 -9.59 -19.21
C VAL A 395 17.43 -8.82 -18.37
#